data_AF-A0A059LP72-F1
#
_entry.id   AF-A0A059LP72-F1
#
_cell.length_a   1.000
_cell.length_b   1.000
_cell.length_c   1.000
_cell.angle_alpha   90.00
_cell.angle_beta   90.00
_cell.angle_gamma   90.00
#
_symmetry.space_group_name_H-M   'P 1'
#
loop_
_entity.id
_entity.type
_entity.pdbx_description
1 polymer ?
#
loop_
_entity_poly.entity_id
_entity_poly.type
_entity_poly.pdbx_seq_one_letter_code
_entity_poly.pdbx_strand_id
1 'polypeptide(L)'
;FEMIPSMAETPARTELREELLVPLTNGTRGSETWMHRPLLRARVESTLGMIAHTLVRAPRPEPDARPLFFRVMAVDHESRELLLRLERFNHYFTHESVLLAAGQSIQVGSGGNVYGGVDWVACAMNADEHADLTLPGSWALPEAPVGNPAAVHSDALRELFGVAFRADGAVRNSIVGFQLKGVASEAEAWEAGFGSIYWMEGVVTRVRDRHGGNGKLLSIMRVNNDWMCDLAALVEYDDEGVALGGAFTARFLRYATVPGLGVGHPAIVYDEASDLYWMASNVNRDAARRWRNPPAEEQALHPALHITPFSKCEVDRSTLALFYSPNLFNWQPAGVVDYHQALHRHFTYPHMIVDGEDLLIVSRASFAPWARDDSELNAFYNNHNSNSISFHRVRNFRRLANAAWALEQGVYSQHPRANGPVIEVSGMPGAAKDSASS
;
A
#
# COMPACT_ATOMS: atom_id res chain seq x y z
N PHE A 1 2.72 11.55 2.70
CA PHE A 1 4.00 10.87 3.01
C PHE A 1 3.70 9.41 3.25
N GLU A 2 4.64 8.51 2.95
CA GLU A 2 4.53 7.13 3.40
C GLU A 2 5.23 7.01 4.74
N MET A 3 4.51 6.51 5.73
CA MET A 3 5.03 6.39 7.08
C MET A 3 5.20 4.90 7.38
N ILE A 4 6.44 4.47 7.49
CA ILE A 4 6.75 3.21 8.18
C ILE A 4 6.75 3.57 9.67
N PRO A 5 5.94 2.91 10.53
CA PRO A 5 5.97 3.16 11.96
C PRO A 5 7.42 3.15 12.46
N SER A 6 7.85 4.26 13.05
CA SER A 6 9.22 4.42 13.52
C SER A 6 9.50 3.39 14.61
N MET A 7 10.61 2.65 14.48
CA MET A 7 11.09 1.75 15.53
C MET A 7 11.63 2.48 16.77
N ALA A 8 11.63 3.83 16.78
CA ALA A 8 12.14 4.63 17.89
C ALA A 8 11.12 4.83 19.03
N GLU A 9 9.84 4.55 18.80
CA GLU A 9 8.79 4.64 19.82
C GLU A 9 8.31 3.26 20.26
N THR A 10 7.83 3.18 21.50
CA THR A 10 7.19 1.96 22.00
C THR A 10 5.94 1.69 21.15
N PRO A 11 5.80 0.50 20.53
CA PRO A 11 4.61 0.17 19.75
C PRO A 11 3.35 0.38 20.59
N ALA A 12 2.27 0.88 19.95
CA ALA A 12 1.01 1.11 20.64
C ALA A 12 0.57 -0.15 21.39
N ARG A 13 0.22 0.02 22.67
CA ARG A 13 -0.12 -1.05 23.61
C ARG A 13 -1.37 -0.66 24.39
N THR A 14 -2.20 -1.65 24.66
CA THR A 14 -3.39 -1.57 25.50
C THR A 14 -3.53 -2.84 26.34
N GLU A 15 -4.50 -2.87 27.25
CA GLU A 15 -4.78 -4.01 28.12
C GLU A 15 -6.24 -4.43 27.99
N LEU A 16 -6.48 -5.73 28.07
CA LEU A 16 -7.82 -6.30 28.08
C LEU A 16 -8.58 -5.92 29.35
N ARG A 17 -9.84 -5.52 29.21
CA ARG A 17 -10.74 -5.22 30.34
C ARG A 17 -11.40 -6.44 30.95
N GLU A 18 -11.49 -7.50 30.16
CA GLU A 18 -12.15 -8.74 30.51
C GLU A 18 -11.41 -9.92 29.88
N GLU A 19 -11.74 -11.13 30.35
CA GLU A 19 -11.15 -12.32 29.80
C GLU A 19 -11.60 -12.53 28.34
N LEU A 20 -10.67 -12.93 27.49
CA LEU A 20 -10.93 -13.23 26.08
C LEU A 20 -10.57 -14.67 25.78
N LEU A 21 -11.58 -15.52 25.56
CA LEU A 21 -11.37 -16.88 25.09
C LEU A 21 -11.05 -16.87 23.60
N VAL A 22 -9.86 -17.38 23.26
CA VAL A 22 -9.38 -17.55 21.88
C VAL A 22 -9.55 -19.02 21.49
N PRO A 23 -10.56 -19.38 20.70
CA PRO A 23 -10.76 -20.75 20.28
C PRO A 23 -9.75 -21.11 19.19
N LEU A 24 -8.95 -22.14 19.45
CA LEU A 24 -7.93 -22.65 18.53
C LEU A 24 -8.30 -24.04 18.00
N THR A 25 -9.60 -24.31 17.85
CA THR A 25 -10.12 -25.60 17.40
C THR A 25 -10.14 -25.64 15.86
N ASN A 26 -9.20 -26.37 15.28
CA ASN A 26 -9.23 -26.84 13.88
C ASN A 26 -9.35 -25.75 12.81
N GLY A 27 -8.26 -25.04 12.52
CA GLY A 27 -8.11 -24.43 11.20
C GLY A 27 -8.17 -25.55 10.15
N THR A 28 -9.26 -25.61 9.38
CA THR A 28 -9.37 -26.58 8.29
C THR A 28 -8.26 -26.28 7.29
N ARG A 29 -7.36 -27.24 7.03
CA ARG A 29 -6.40 -27.09 5.93
C ARG A 29 -7.20 -26.81 4.65
N GLY A 30 -6.93 -25.68 4.01
CA GLY A 30 -7.62 -25.22 2.80
C GLY A 30 -8.72 -24.16 2.96
N SER A 31 -9.02 -23.66 4.18
CA SER A 31 -9.93 -22.51 4.33
C SER A 31 -9.21 -21.16 4.26
N GLU A 32 -9.78 -20.19 3.55
CA GLU A 32 -9.21 -18.84 3.41
C GLU A 32 -9.05 -18.12 4.76
N THR A 33 -7.99 -17.32 4.88
CA THR A 33 -7.65 -16.59 6.12
C THR A 33 -8.73 -15.63 6.64
N TRP A 34 -9.53 -15.01 5.77
CA TRP A 34 -10.67 -14.17 6.16
C TRP A 34 -11.91 -14.96 6.59
N MET A 35 -11.96 -16.27 6.29
CA MET A 35 -13.01 -17.17 6.77
C MET A 35 -12.73 -17.71 8.18
N HIS A 36 -11.58 -17.38 8.78
CA HIS A 36 -11.29 -17.75 10.17
C HIS A 36 -12.28 -17.09 11.12
N ARG A 37 -13.22 -17.90 11.60
CA ARG A 37 -14.17 -17.57 12.66
C ARG A 37 -13.70 -18.22 13.97
N PRO A 38 -14.01 -17.59 15.11
CA PRO A 38 -14.82 -16.37 15.27
C PRO A 38 -14.00 -15.08 15.13
N LEU A 39 -14.69 -13.99 14.78
CA LEU A 39 -14.22 -12.65 15.11
C LEU A 39 -14.41 -12.45 16.62
N LEU A 40 -13.37 -11.96 17.27
CA LEU A 40 -13.29 -11.78 18.72
C LEU A 40 -13.50 -10.31 19.04
N ARG A 41 -14.38 -10.01 20.00
CA ARG A 41 -14.50 -8.66 20.55
C ARG A 41 -13.60 -8.55 21.76
N ALA A 42 -12.65 -7.63 21.70
CA ALA A 42 -11.74 -7.36 22.79
C ALA A 42 -12.04 -5.97 23.35
N ARG A 43 -12.59 -5.91 24.56
CA ARG A 43 -12.71 -4.66 25.30
C ARG A 43 -11.35 -4.28 25.88
N VAL A 44 -10.91 -3.07 25.59
CA VAL A 44 -9.55 -2.63 25.92
C VAL A 44 -9.55 -1.30 26.67
N GLU A 45 -8.47 -1.03 27.40
CA GLU A 45 -8.33 0.21 28.16
C GLU A 45 -8.26 1.46 27.27
N SER A 46 -7.60 1.33 26.12
CA SER A 46 -7.44 2.37 25.11
C SER A 46 -7.40 1.77 23.70
N THR A 47 -7.95 2.48 22.73
CA THR A 47 -7.83 2.17 21.29
C THR A 47 -6.81 3.07 20.58
N LEU A 48 -6.13 3.95 21.32
CA LEU A 48 -5.14 4.86 20.77
C LEU A 48 -4.00 4.08 20.09
N GLY A 49 -3.72 4.45 18.83
CA GLY A 49 -2.69 3.80 18.01
C GLY A 49 -3.07 2.44 17.43
N MET A 50 -4.31 1.96 17.65
CA MET A 50 -4.83 0.75 17.01
C MET A 50 -5.44 1.13 15.66
N ILE A 51 -5.05 0.40 14.60
CA ILE A 51 -5.41 0.75 13.22
C ILE A 51 -6.05 -0.45 12.54
N ALA A 52 -7.17 -0.25 11.87
CA ALA A 52 -7.82 -1.31 11.09
C ALA A 52 -6.86 -1.90 10.05
N HIS A 53 -6.96 -3.20 9.84
CA HIS A 53 -6.13 -4.05 8.99
C HIS A 53 -4.67 -4.22 9.43
N THR A 54 -4.27 -3.71 10.60
CA THR A 54 -2.93 -3.97 11.14
C THR A 54 -2.89 -5.21 12.02
N LEU A 55 -1.69 -5.79 12.16
CA LEU A 55 -1.42 -6.92 13.03
C LEU A 55 -1.23 -6.43 14.46
N VAL A 56 -1.87 -7.10 15.41
CA VAL A 56 -1.60 -6.99 16.84
C VAL A 56 -1.21 -8.35 17.40
N ARG A 57 -0.51 -8.36 18.52
CA ARG A 57 -0.11 -9.56 19.23
C ARG A 57 -0.48 -9.48 20.71
N ALA A 58 -0.85 -10.62 21.27
CA ALA A 58 -1.04 -10.82 22.71
C ALA A 58 0.09 -11.72 23.24
N PRO A 59 1.09 -11.16 23.96
CA PRO A 59 2.09 -11.95 24.66
C PRO A 59 1.44 -12.92 25.64
N ARG A 60 2.04 -14.10 25.81
CA ARG A 60 1.56 -15.12 26.74
C ARG A 60 2.51 -15.25 27.93
N PRO A 61 1.99 -15.45 29.16
CA PRO A 61 2.80 -15.42 30.38
C PRO A 61 3.62 -16.69 30.59
N GLU A 62 3.29 -17.80 29.94
CA GLU A 62 3.99 -19.07 30.14
C GLU A 62 5.42 -19.00 29.55
N PRO A 63 6.44 -19.51 30.27
CA PRO A 63 7.78 -19.67 29.72
C PRO A 63 7.70 -20.53 28.45
N ASP A 64 8.19 -20.02 27.33
CA ASP A 64 8.14 -20.63 25.98
C ASP A 64 6.83 -20.49 25.19
N ALA A 65 5.78 -19.89 25.77
CA ALA A 65 4.56 -19.63 25.01
C ALA A 65 4.77 -18.53 23.95
N ARG A 66 4.51 -18.89 22.68
CA ARG A 66 4.52 -17.93 21.57
C ARG A 66 3.34 -16.95 21.69
N PRO A 67 3.49 -15.66 21.36
CA PRO A 67 2.38 -14.73 21.34
C PRO A 67 1.30 -15.17 20.34
N LEU A 68 0.05 -14.82 20.61
CA LEU A 68 -1.04 -14.95 19.64
C LEU A 68 -1.11 -13.71 18.78
N PHE A 69 -1.37 -13.87 17.48
CA PHE A 69 -1.46 -12.77 16.54
C PHE A 69 -2.88 -12.61 16.00
N PHE A 70 -3.30 -11.36 15.82
CA PHE A 70 -4.62 -11.02 15.33
C PHE A 70 -4.53 -9.89 14.32
N ARG A 71 -5.47 -9.86 13.38
CA ARG A 71 -5.75 -8.66 12.59
C ARG A 71 -6.80 -7.82 13.30
N VAL A 72 -6.57 -6.52 13.37
CA VAL A 72 -7.63 -5.57 13.72
C VAL A 72 -8.57 -5.44 12.52
N MET A 73 -9.82 -5.83 12.66
CA MET A 73 -10.84 -5.73 11.61
C MET A 73 -11.61 -4.41 11.70
N ALA A 74 -11.82 -3.91 12.91
CA ALA A 74 -12.45 -2.63 13.20
C ALA A 74 -12.00 -2.12 14.58
N VAL A 75 -12.09 -0.80 14.77
CA VAL A 75 -11.78 -0.11 16.03
C VAL A 75 -12.99 0.74 16.39
N ASP A 76 -13.55 0.52 17.57
CA ASP A 76 -14.60 1.37 18.15
C ASP A 76 -13.97 2.20 19.28
N HIS A 77 -13.76 3.49 19.02
CA HIS A 77 -13.14 4.40 19.97
C HIS A 77 -14.08 4.78 21.13
N GLU A 78 -15.40 4.77 20.91
CA GLU A 78 -16.39 5.14 21.92
C GLU A 78 -16.54 4.03 22.96
N SER A 79 -16.77 2.80 22.50
CA SER A 79 -16.90 1.64 23.39
C SER A 79 -15.56 1.05 23.85
N ARG A 80 -14.45 1.54 23.27
CA ARG A 80 -13.09 1.02 23.44
C ARG A 80 -13.00 -0.48 23.15
N GLU A 81 -13.55 -0.87 22.01
CA GLU A 81 -13.59 -2.25 21.56
C GLU A 81 -12.77 -2.44 20.28
N LEU A 82 -12.01 -3.53 20.22
CA LEU A 82 -11.35 -3.99 19.01
C LEU A 82 -12.09 -5.23 18.50
N LEU A 83 -12.42 -5.23 17.21
CA LEU A 83 -12.86 -6.44 16.52
C LEU A 83 -11.62 -7.14 15.95
N LEU A 84 -11.25 -8.28 16.52
CA LEU A 84 -10.03 -9.01 16.22
C LEU A 84 -10.31 -10.28 15.43
N ARG A 85 -9.55 -10.52 14.37
CA ARG A 85 -9.52 -11.80 13.66
C ARG A 85 -8.26 -12.54 14.03
N LEU A 86 -8.36 -13.79 14.49
CA LEU A 86 -7.20 -14.62 14.74
C LEU A 86 -6.45 -14.93 13.42
N GLU A 87 -5.13 -14.74 13.40
CA GLU A 87 -4.32 -15.12 12.23
C GLU A 87 -4.16 -16.63 12.12
N ARG A 88 -4.27 -17.17 10.89
CA ARG A 88 -4.24 -18.63 10.65
C ARG A 88 -2.92 -19.27 11.09
N PHE A 89 -1.80 -18.56 10.96
CA PHE A 89 -0.50 -19.09 11.35
C PHE A 89 -0.37 -19.37 12.87
N ASN A 90 -1.27 -18.87 13.72
CA ASN A 90 -1.30 -19.28 15.13
C ASN A 90 -1.49 -20.79 15.29
N HIS A 91 -2.23 -21.44 14.40
CA HIS A 91 -2.46 -22.88 14.43
C HIS A 91 -1.22 -23.73 14.19
N TYR A 92 -0.09 -23.15 13.77
CA TYR A 92 1.17 -23.88 13.60
C TYR A 92 1.98 -24.01 14.90
N PHE A 93 1.66 -23.23 15.92
CA PHE A 93 2.39 -23.26 17.20
C PHE A 93 1.48 -23.31 18.44
N THR A 94 0.16 -23.31 18.25
CA THR A 94 -0.80 -23.54 19.33
C THR A 94 -2.06 -24.26 18.80
N HIS A 95 -2.49 -25.30 19.50
CA HIS A 95 -3.61 -26.16 19.09
C HIS A 95 -4.75 -26.21 20.11
N GLU A 96 -4.55 -25.62 21.28
CA GLU A 96 -5.51 -25.59 22.37
C GLU A 96 -6.07 -24.18 22.51
N SER A 97 -7.34 -24.07 22.86
CA SER A 97 -7.96 -22.77 23.15
C SER A 97 -7.19 -22.08 24.27
N VAL A 98 -6.97 -20.78 24.12
CA VAL A 98 -6.20 -19.97 25.07
C VAL A 98 -7.15 -18.95 25.68
N LEU A 99 -7.15 -18.85 27.01
CA LEU A 99 -7.82 -17.77 27.73
C LEU A 99 -6.81 -16.63 27.93
N LEU A 100 -7.08 -15.47 27.36
CA LEU A 100 -6.32 -14.25 27.66
C LEU A 100 -6.98 -13.58 28.86
N ALA A 101 -6.23 -13.32 29.93
CA ALA A 101 -6.78 -12.77 31.16
C ALA A 101 -7.09 -11.27 31.04
N ALA A 102 -8.00 -10.77 31.87
CA ALA A 102 -8.12 -9.33 32.09
C ALA A 102 -6.77 -8.75 32.56
N GLY A 103 -6.43 -7.54 32.09
CA GLY A 103 -5.13 -6.90 32.29
C GLY A 103 -4.02 -7.40 31.35
N GLN A 104 -4.26 -8.45 30.56
CA GLN A 104 -3.27 -8.93 29.61
C GLN A 104 -3.10 -7.94 28.45
N SER A 105 -1.85 -7.76 28.02
CA SER A 105 -1.51 -6.78 26.99
C SER A 105 -1.89 -7.24 25.58
N ILE A 106 -2.44 -6.30 24.81
CA ILE A 106 -2.50 -6.33 23.35
C ILE A 106 -1.60 -5.22 22.84
N GLN A 107 -0.71 -5.52 21.91
CA GLN A 107 0.23 -4.54 21.35
C GLN A 107 0.34 -4.70 19.83
N VAL A 108 0.69 -3.64 19.12
CA VAL A 108 1.00 -3.70 17.69
C VAL A 108 2.05 -4.80 17.45
N GLY A 109 1.72 -5.69 16.50
CA GLY A 109 2.40 -6.96 16.28
C GLY A 109 3.52 -6.88 15.25
N SER A 110 3.47 -5.90 14.35
CA SER A 110 4.51 -5.66 13.35
C SER A 110 5.75 -5.05 14.00
N GLY A 111 6.74 -5.90 14.29
CA GLY A 111 8.11 -5.48 14.61
C GLY A 111 9.04 -5.47 13.39
N GLY A 112 8.49 -5.49 12.18
CA GLY A 112 9.22 -5.82 10.96
C GLY A 112 10.00 -4.66 10.37
N ASN A 113 11.31 -4.69 10.53
CA ASN A 113 12.32 -3.93 9.79
C ASN A 113 11.87 -3.62 8.34
N VAL A 114 11.83 -2.32 8.01
CA VAL A 114 11.81 -1.58 6.71
C VAL A 114 11.39 -2.28 5.39
N TYR A 115 11.49 -3.60 5.21
CA TYR A 115 11.23 -4.32 3.96
C TYR A 115 10.62 -5.75 4.11
N GLY A 116 9.94 -6.08 5.22
CA GLY A 116 9.26 -7.37 5.41
C GLY A 116 7.80 -7.20 5.86
N GLY A 117 6.91 -6.97 4.90
CA GLY A 117 5.57 -6.43 5.10
C GLY A 117 4.57 -7.26 5.89
N VAL A 118 3.59 -6.57 6.46
CA VAL A 118 2.13 -6.90 6.43
C VAL A 118 1.28 -5.66 6.74
N ASP A 119 1.84 -4.68 7.46
CA ASP A 119 1.06 -3.56 8.03
C ASP A 119 1.56 -2.20 7.55
N TRP A 120 1.64 -2.01 6.24
CA TRP A 120 1.83 -0.65 5.73
C TRP A 120 0.57 0.17 5.99
N VAL A 121 0.77 1.33 6.59
CA VAL A 121 -0.29 2.27 6.90
C VAL A 121 -0.15 3.47 5.98
N ALA A 122 -1.20 3.72 5.21
CA ALA A 122 -1.33 4.97 4.48
C ALA A 122 -1.74 6.08 5.46
N CYS A 123 -0.95 7.15 5.48
CA CYS A 123 -1.14 8.26 6.39
C CYS A 123 -0.87 9.60 5.68
N ALA A 124 -1.68 10.62 5.97
CA ALA A 124 -1.39 11.98 5.54
C ALA A 124 -0.68 12.73 6.67
N MET A 125 0.17 13.69 6.34
CA MET A 125 0.76 14.58 7.34
C MET A 125 0.38 16.00 6.95
N ASN A 126 -0.22 16.73 7.88
CA ASN A 126 -0.48 18.16 7.74
C ASN A 126 0.63 18.94 8.45
N ALA A 127 1.14 19.98 7.83
CA ALA A 127 2.05 20.92 8.44
C ALA A 127 1.97 22.27 7.73
N ASP A 128 2.31 23.35 8.43
CA ASP A 128 2.57 24.62 7.77
C ASP A 128 3.84 24.50 6.90
N GLU A 129 3.82 25.11 5.71
CA GLU A 129 4.91 24.98 4.73
C GLU A 129 6.24 25.60 5.19
N HIS A 130 6.19 26.47 6.20
CA HIS A 130 7.35 27.08 6.84
C HIS A 130 7.70 26.43 8.18
N ALA A 131 6.96 25.40 8.59
CA ALA A 131 7.21 24.73 9.86
C ALA A 131 8.49 23.89 9.83
N ASP A 132 9.16 23.84 10.98
CA ASP A 132 10.25 22.90 11.19
C ASP A 132 9.68 21.49 11.41
N LEU A 133 9.66 20.69 10.34
CA LEU A 133 9.11 19.32 10.37
C LEU A 133 9.90 18.36 11.27
N THR A 134 11.04 18.77 11.83
CA THR A 134 11.76 17.98 12.84
C THR A 134 11.08 18.04 14.21
N LEU A 135 10.19 19.01 14.44
CA LEU A 135 9.45 19.18 15.68
C LEU A 135 8.09 18.45 15.60
N PRO A 136 7.80 17.49 16.50
CA PRO A 136 6.52 16.75 16.47
C PRO A 136 5.27 17.63 16.56
N GLY A 137 5.36 18.78 17.24
CA GLY A 137 4.24 19.74 17.35
C GLY A 137 4.00 20.59 16.11
N SER A 138 4.87 20.50 15.09
CA SER A 138 4.76 21.26 13.84
C SER A 138 3.95 20.55 12.77
N TRP A 139 3.49 19.33 13.05
CA TRP A 139 2.67 18.55 12.14
C TRP A 139 1.60 17.74 12.87
N ALA A 140 0.58 17.32 12.12
CA ALA A 140 -0.48 16.45 12.58
C ALA A 140 -0.68 15.27 11.62
N LEU A 141 -1.07 14.12 12.18
CA LEU A 141 -1.47 12.92 11.43
C LEU A 141 -3.00 12.78 11.45
N PRO A 142 -3.62 12.05 10.50
CA PRO A 142 -5.01 11.67 10.53
C PRO A 142 -5.38 10.99 11.84
N GLU A 143 -6.60 11.24 12.30
CA GLU A 143 -7.21 10.52 13.42
C GLU A 143 -7.41 9.04 13.10
N ALA A 144 -7.72 8.72 11.84
CA ALA A 144 -7.99 7.37 11.37
C ALA A 144 -7.13 7.07 10.13
N PRO A 145 -5.86 6.66 10.30
CA PRO A 145 -5.05 6.19 9.19
C PRO A 145 -5.58 4.83 8.68
N VAL A 146 -5.15 4.43 7.48
CA VAL A 146 -5.68 3.23 6.80
C VAL A 146 -4.59 2.18 6.68
N GLY A 147 -4.77 1.04 7.35
CA GLY A 147 -3.97 -0.16 7.11
C GLY A 147 -4.36 -0.85 5.81
N ASN A 148 -3.42 -1.61 5.25
CA ASN A 148 -3.63 -2.31 3.99
C ASN A 148 -4.58 -3.51 4.12
N PRO A 149 -5.78 -3.49 3.52
CA PRO A 149 -6.77 -4.56 3.63
C PRO A 149 -6.37 -5.83 2.87
N ALA A 150 -5.42 -5.78 1.93
CA ALA A 150 -5.03 -6.97 1.18
C ALA A 150 -4.28 -8.01 2.01
N ALA A 151 -3.65 -7.60 3.12
CA ALA A 151 -3.11 -8.53 4.10
C ALA A 151 -4.20 -9.44 4.71
N VAL A 152 -5.47 -9.01 4.67
CA VAL A 152 -6.62 -9.76 5.18
C VAL A 152 -7.12 -10.79 4.17
N HIS A 153 -7.00 -10.48 2.87
CA HIS A 153 -7.63 -11.21 1.76
C HIS A 153 -6.60 -11.80 0.78
N SER A 154 -5.40 -12.12 1.26
CA SER A 154 -4.29 -12.54 0.40
C SER A 154 -4.60 -13.77 -0.47
N ASP A 155 -5.32 -14.75 0.07
CA ASP A 155 -5.77 -15.93 -0.67
C ASP A 155 -6.75 -15.57 -1.80
N ALA A 156 -7.80 -14.79 -1.50
CA ALA A 156 -8.79 -14.36 -2.48
C ALA A 156 -8.18 -13.47 -3.57
N LEU A 157 -7.24 -12.59 -3.19
CA LEU A 157 -6.50 -11.76 -4.14
C LEU A 157 -5.61 -12.60 -5.04
N ARG A 158 -4.97 -13.65 -4.50
CA ARG A 158 -4.22 -14.62 -5.30
C ARG A 158 -5.12 -15.36 -6.28
N GLU A 159 -6.28 -15.82 -5.84
CA GLU A 159 -7.23 -16.52 -6.72
C GLU A 159 -7.74 -15.61 -7.84
N LEU A 160 -8.17 -14.40 -7.48
CA LEU A 160 -8.77 -13.46 -8.42
C LEU A 160 -7.79 -12.91 -9.45
N PHE A 161 -6.56 -12.60 -9.02
CA PHE A 161 -5.59 -11.87 -9.83
C PHE A 161 -4.36 -12.69 -10.21
N GLY A 162 -4.22 -13.91 -9.69
CA GLY A 162 -3.01 -14.73 -9.86
C GLY A 162 -1.77 -14.11 -9.20
N VAL A 163 -1.92 -13.10 -8.33
CA VAL A 163 -0.80 -12.48 -7.62
C VAL A 163 -0.40 -13.32 -6.41
N ALA A 164 0.84 -13.78 -6.40
CA ALA A 164 1.52 -14.29 -5.19
C ALA A 164 2.54 -13.25 -4.71
N PHE A 165 2.83 -13.24 -3.41
CA PHE A 165 3.77 -12.30 -2.77
C PHE A 165 5.03 -13.03 -2.32
N ARG A 166 5.77 -12.47 -1.36
CA ARG A 166 6.86 -13.14 -0.65
C ARG A 166 6.36 -13.81 0.63
N ALA A 167 6.40 -15.15 0.71
CA ALA A 167 6.12 -15.93 1.93
C ALA A 167 7.30 -16.81 2.34
N ASP A 168 8.50 -16.46 1.87
CA ASP A 168 9.71 -17.17 2.25
C ASP A 168 10.00 -17.04 3.74
N GLY A 169 10.89 -17.91 4.23
CA GLY A 169 11.21 -18.00 5.65
C GLY A 169 11.70 -16.68 6.27
N ALA A 170 12.39 -15.81 5.51
CA ALA A 170 12.89 -14.55 6.04
C ALA A 170 11.74 -13.57 6.31
N VAL A 171 10.79 -13.44 5.38
CA VAL A 171 9.59 -12.61 5.57
C VAL A 171 8.71 -13.16 6.69
N ARG A 172 8.50 -14.47 6.75
CA ARG A 172 7.72 -15.08 7.84
C ARG A 172 8.33 -14.74 9.20
N ASN A 173 9.64 -14.93 9.33
CA ASN A 173 10.35 -14.68 10.58
C ASN A 173 10.37 -13.19 10.94
N SER A 174 10.39 -12.27 9.96
CA SER A 174 10.29 -10.83 10.26
C SER A 174 8.90 -10.43 10.76
N ILE A 175 7.85 -11.12 10.32
CA ILE A 175 6.47 -10.88 10.75
C ILE A 175 6.25 -11.37 12.17
N VAL A 176 6.55 -12.65 12.45
CA VAL A 176 6.26 -13.24 13.77
C VAL A 176 7.38 -13.05 14.79
N GLY A 177 8.58 -12.69 14.35
CA GLY A 177 9.76 -12.49 15.20
C GLY A 177 10.43 -13.80 15.68
N PHE A 178 10.06 -14.96 15.12
CA PHE A 178 10.65 -16.26 15.45
C PHE A 178 10.55 -17.24 14.28
N GLN A 179 11.35 -18.30 14.32
CA GLN A 179 11.25 -19.39 13.33
C GLN A 179 9.96 -20.18 13.51
N LEU A 180 9.10 -20.10 12.50
CA LEU A 180 7.86 -20.88 12.45
C LEU A 180 8.16 -22.31 11.99
N LYS A 181 8.07 -23.28 12.91
CA LYS A 181 8.21 -24.71 12.61
C LYS A 181 6.92 -25.25 11.97
N GLY A 182 7.04 -26.22 11.07
CA GLY A 182 5.88 -26.92 10.47
C GLY A 182 5.31 -26.30 9.20
N VAL A 183 5.92 -25.24 8.65
CA VAL A 183 5.67 -24.75 7.28
C VAL A 183 6.84 -25.18 6.40
N ALA A 184 6.64 -26.24 5.62
CA ALA A 184 7.66 -26.92 4.83
C ALA A 184 7.78 -26.40 3.38
N SER A 185 6.81 -25.62 2.91
CA SER A 185 6.82 -25.07 1.54
C SER A 185 6.26 -23.64 1.47
N GLU A 186 6.49 -22.96 0.35
CA GLU A 186 5.81 -21.69 0.06
C GLU A 186 4.30 -21.88 -0.04
N ALA A 187 3.83 -22.97 -0.63
CA ALA A 187 2.40 -23.30 -0.69
C ALA A 187 1.76 -23.37 0.70
N GLU A 188 2.40 -24.07 1.65
CA GLU A 188 1.93 -24.12 3.04
C GLU A 188 2.03 -22.76 3.75
N ALA A 189 3.00 -21.92 3.38
CA ALA A 189 3.13 -20.57 3.93
C ALA A 189 1.99 -19.67 3.47
N TRP A 190 1.64 -19.74 2.19
CA TRP A 190 0.46 -19.08 1.63
C TRP A 190 -0.80 -19.52 2.35
N GLU A 191 -0.98 -20.84 2.46
CA GLU A 191 -2.08 -21.40 3.24
C GLU A 191 -2.08 -20.90 4.69
N ALA A 192 -0.93 -20.74 5.33
CA ALA A 192 -0.85 -20.22 6.69
C ALA A 192 -1.23 -18.72 6.82
N GLY A 193 -1.49 -18.04 5.69
CA GLY A 193 -1.78 -16.61 5.65
C GLY A 193 -0.55 -15.72 5.57
N PHE A 194 0.63 -16.29 5.35
CA PHE A 194 1.81 -15.48 5.05
C PHE A 194 1.70 -14.99 3.62
N GLY A 195 1.58 -13.69 3.47
CA GLY A 195 1.37 -13.09 2.17
C GLY A 195 0.59 -11.80 2.24
N SER A 196 1.18 -10.71 1.78
CA SER A 196 0.46 -9.46 1.63
C SER A 196 0.96 -8.71 0.42
N ILE A 197 0.02 -8.17 -0.34
CA ILE A 197 0.25 -6.95 -1.10
C ILE A 197 0.83 -5.93 -0.12
N TYR A 198 1.87 -5.18 -0.48
CA TYR A 198 2.22 -4.00 0.29
C TYR A 198 2.12 -2.76 -0.59
N TRP A 199 1.67 -1.69 0.04
CA TRP A 199 1.57 -0.39 -0.58
C TRP A 199 2.93 0.29 -0.52
N MET A 200 3.29 0.96 -1.59
CA MET A 200 4.54 1.71 -1.73
C MET A 200 4.32 2.94 -2.58
N GLU A 201 5.26 3.87 -2.44
CA GLU A 201 5.56 5.04 -3.27
C GLU A 201 4.34 5.69 -3.95
N GLY A 202 3.30 6.06 -3.19
CA GLY A 202 2.08 6.66 -3.72
C GLY A 202 2.14 8.16 -3.99
N VAL A 203 1.39 8.62 -5.01
CA VAL A 203 1.22 10.05 -5.34
C VAL A 203 -0.09 10.56 -4.78
N VAL A 204 -0.09 11.77 -4.23
CA VAL A 204 -1.31 12.42 -3.71
C VAL A 204 -1.69 13.58 -4.61
N THR A 205 -2.92 13.55 -5.12
CA THR A 205 -3.47 14.60 -5.99
C THR A 205 -4.85 15.00 -5.52
N ARG A 206 -5.13 16.31 -5.47
CA ARG A 206 -6.47 16.79 -5.16
C ARG A 206 -7.41 16.57 -6.35
N VAL A 207 -8.59 16.03 -6.07
CA VAL A 207 -9.65 15.81 -7.07
C VAL A 207 -10.40 17.13 -7.29
N ARG A 208 -10.04 17.88 -8.34
CA ARG A 208 -10.55 19.24 -8.63
C ARG A 208 -11.21 19.40 -10.01
N ASP A 209 -11.32 18.34 -10.80
CA ASP A 209 -11.92 18.40 -12.13
C ASP A 209 -13.35 18.93 -12.09
N ARG A 210 -13.77 19.61 -13.16
CA ARG A 210 -15.10 20.24 -13.22
C ARG A 210 -16.24 19.22 -13.41
N HIS A 211 -15.89 17.95 -13.61
CA HIS A 211 -16.80 16.85 -13.91
C HIS A 211 -16.94 15.89 -12.73
N GLY A 212 -17.15 16.45 -11.54
CA GLY A 212 -17.38 15.68 -10.32
C GLY A 212 -16.18 15.58 -9.38
N GLY A 213 -15.23 16.51 -9.49
CA GLY A 213 -14.24 16.73 -8.44
C GLY A 213 -14.91 17.09 -7.12
N ASN A 214 -14.49 16.42 -6.05
CA ASN A 214 -15.05 16.56 -4.71
C ASN A 214 -14.16 17.37 -3.77
N GLY A 215 -13.04 17.92 -4.26
CA GLY A 215 -12.08 18.68 -3.47
C GLY A 215 -11.20 17.83 -2.55
N LYS A 216 -11.44 16.51 -2.45
CA LYS A 216 -10.68 15.62 -1.56
C LYS A 216 -9.32 15.26 -2.16
N LEU A 217 -8.43 14.75 -1.33
CA LEU A 217 -7.13 14.24 -1.77
C LEU A 217 -7.25 12.76 -2.12
N LEU A 218 -6.74 12.36 -3.28
CA LEU A 218 -6.61 10.97 -3.66
C LEU A 218 -5.14 10.57 -3.63
N SER A 219 -4.80 9.66 -2.74
CA SER A 219 -3.53 8.94 -2.76
C SER A 219 -3.67 7.72 -3.66
N ILE A 220 -2.87 7.67 -4.72
CA ILE A 220 -2.75 6.55 -5.64
C ILE A 220 -1.45 5.84 -5.29
N MET A 221 -1.55 4.77 -4.52
CA MET A 221 -0.41 4.02 -4.00
C MET A 221 -0.05 2.89 -4.96
N ARG A 222 1.24 2.80 -5.29
CA ARG A 222 1.77 1.64 -5.98
C ARG A 222 1.57 0.41 -5.11
N VAL A 223 1.24 -0.70 -5.76
CA VAL A 223 1.11 -1.99 -5.11
C VAL A 223 2.29 -2.84 -5.53
N ASN A 224 3.16 -3.19 -4.58
CA ASN A 224 4.23 -4.11 -4.92
C ASN A 224 3.74 -5.53 -5.02
N ASN A 225 4.01 -6.16 -6.17
CA ASN A 225 3.57 -7.50 -6.49
C ASN A 225 4.34 -8.06 -7.69
N ASP A 226 4.22 -9.36 -7.94
CA ASP A 226 4.93 -10.05 -9.03
C ASP A 226 4.17 -10.19 -10.35
N TRP A 227 2.90 -9.78 -10.38
CA TRP A 227 1.98 -10.20 -11.45
C TRP A 227 1.31 -9.08 -12.25
N MET A 228 0.96 -7.99 -11.59
CA MET A 228 0.21 -6.86 -12.11
C MET A 228 0.95 -5.57 -11.77
N CYS A 229 1.89 -5.15 -12.61
CA CYS A 229 2.68 -3.95 -12.37
C CYS A 229 1.77 -2.72 -12.22
N ASP A 230 0.73 -2.60 -13.01
CA ASP A 230 -0.14 -1.42 -12.96
C ASP A 230 -1.18 -1.46 -11.84
N LEU A 231 -1.08 -2.40 -10.88
CA LEU A 231 -1.99 -2.42 -9.74
C LEU A 231 -1.69 -1.25 -8.79
N ALA A 232 -2.75 -0.58 -8.35
CA ALA A 232 -2.68 0.53 -7.41
C ALA A 232 -3.77 0.42 -6.35
N ALA A 233 -3.46 0.86 -5.13
CA ALA A 233 -4.42 1.05 -4.06
C ALA A 233 -4.82 2.52 -3.97
N LEU A 234 -6.12 2.78 -3.93
CA LEU A 234 -6.66 4.14 -3.91
C LEU A 234 -7.14 4.47 -2.49
N VAL A 235 -6.54 5.49 -1.89
CA VAL A 235 -6.90 5.98 -0.55
C VAL A 235 -7.33 7.43 -0.66
N GLU A 236 -8.55 7.72 -0.25
CA GLU A 236 -9.08 9.08 -0.17
C GLU A 236 -8.76 9.69 1.20
N TYR A 237 -8.37 10.96 1.21
CA TYR A 237 -8.25 11.76 2.42
C TYR A 237 -9.17 12.96 2.32
N ASP A 238 -9.96 13.15 3.38
CA ASP A 238 -10.79 14.32 3.61
C ASP A 238 -10.07 15.27 4.57
N ASP A 239 -9.99 16.54 4.19
CA ASP A 239 -9.25 17.58 4.89
C ASP A 239 -10.13 18.76 5.33
N GLU A 240 -11.46 18.68 5.18
CA GLU A 240 -12.38 19.75 5.57
C GLU A 240 -12.25 20.12 7.05
N GLY A 241 -11.99 19.14 7.92
CA GLY A 241 -11.80 19.34 9.36
C GLY A 241 -10.47 20.01 9.73
N VAL A 242 -9.46 19.97 8.84
CA VAL A 242 -8.09 20.41 9.15
C VAL A 242 -8.02 21.92 9.38
N ALA A 243 -8.75 22.70 8.60
CA ALA A 243 -8.80 24.16 8.74
C ALA A 243 -9.42 24.63 10.08
N LEU A 244 -10.17 23.76 10.76
CA LEU A 244 -10.82 24.02 12.04
C LEU A 244 -10.03 23.41 13.22
N GLY A 245 -8.80 22.95 12.98
CA GLY A 245 -7.95 22.30 13.99
C GLY A 245 -8.21 20.80 14.18
N GLY A 246 -9.01 20.18 13.30
CA GLY A 246 -9.18 18.73 13.23
C GLY A 246 -8.07 18.04 12.44
N ALA A 247 -8.18 16.71 12.31
CA ALA A 247 -7.25 15.90 11.52
C ALA A 247 -7.83 15.50 10.17
N PHE A 248 -6.98 14.94 9.28
CA PHE A 248 -7.46 14.23 8.11
C PHE A 248 -8.28 13.00 8.52
N THR A 249 -9.29 12.65 7.73
CA THR A 249 -9.90 11.31 7.76
C THR A 249 -9.54 10.57 6.49
N ALA A 250 -9.16 9.29 6.62
CA ALA A 250 -8.70 8.49 5.49
C ALA A 250 -9.62 7.30 5.23
N ARG A 251 -9.77 6.93 3.96
CA ARG A 251 -10.61 5.80 3.54
C ARG A 251 -9.99 5.06 2.36
N PHE A 252 -9.84 3.74 2.50
CA PHE A 252 -9.55 2.90 1.34
C PHE A 252 -10.77 2.85 0.41
N LEU A 253 -10.56 3.12 -0.88
CA LEU A 253 -11.62 3.08 -1.88
C LEU A 253 -11.68 1.72 -2.57
N ARG A 254 -10.58 1.34 -3.25
CA ARG A 254 -10.47 0.12 -4.06
C ARG A 254 -9.05 -0.06 -4.58
N TYR A 255 -8.80 -1.24 -5.12
CA TYR A 255 -7.73 -1.45 -6.08
C TYR A 255 -8.15 -1.00 -7.48
N ALA A 256 -7.22 -0.48 -8.25
CA ALA A 256 -7.42 -0.09 -9.65
C ALA A 256 -6.18 -0.40 -10.49
N THR A 257 -6.36 -0.41 -11.81
CA THR A 257 -5.24 -0.43 -12.74
C THR A 257 -4.87 1.01 -13.11
N VAL A 258 -3.64 1.40 -12.84
CA VAL A 258 -3.07 2.71 -13.18
C VAL A 258 -1.77 2.46 -13.94
N PRO A 259 -1.73 2.79 -15.24
CA PRO A 259 -0.57 2.51 -16.08
C PRO A 259 0.73 3.05 -15.49
N GLY A 260 1.75 2.20 -15.43
CA GLY A 260 3.09 2.57 -15.04
C GLY A 260 3.36 2.64 -13.55
N LEU A 261 2.34 2.49 -12.70
CA LEU A 261 2.52 2.60 -11.25
C LEU A 261 3.35 1.46 -10.64
N GLY A 262 3.55 0.36 -11.34
CA GLY A 262 4.35 -0.77 -10.81
C GLY A 262 5.85 -0.59 -10.82
N VAL A 263 6.32 0.43 -11.53
CA VAL A 263 7.71 0.55 -11.94
C VAL A 263 8.44 1.60 -11.10
N GLY A 264 7.76 2.68 -10.72
CA GLY A 264 8.30 3.72 -9.86
C GLY A 264 7.25 4.75 -9.46
N HIS A 265 7.67 5.73 -8.66
CA HIS A 265 6.82 6.83 -8.25
C HIS A 265 6.41 7.69 -9.45
N PRO A 266 5.12 7.99 -9.68
CA PRO A 266 4.68 8.85 -10.75
C PRO A 266 4.68 10.32 -10.30
N ALA A 267 4.55 11.25 -11.25
CA ALA A 267 4.10 12.61 -10.98
C ALA A 267 2.72 12.81 -11.58
N ILE A 268 1.88 13.60 -10.92
CA ILE A 268 0.58 14.02 -11.45
C ILE A 268 0.42 15.54 -11.27
N VAL A 269 -0.07 16.21 -12.31
CA VAL A 269 -0.50 17.62 -12.26
C VAL A 269 -1.89 17.76 -12.83
N TYR A 270 -2.69 18.66 -12.27
CA TYR A 270 -3.97 19.04 -12.85
C TYR A 270 -3.76 20.28 -13.73
N ASP A 271 -4.26 20.24 -14.96
CA ASP A 271 -4.20 21.34 -15.92
C ASP A 271 -5.57 22.00 -16.06
N GLU A 272 -5.71 23.20 -15.50
CA GLU A 272 -6.99 23.94 -15.49
C GLU A 272 -7.50 24.31 -16.89
N ALA A 273 -6.59 24.46 -17.86
CA ALA A 273 -6.94 24.85 -19.22
C ALA A 273 -7.62 23.72 -19.99
N SER A 274 -7.14 22.48 -19.85
CA SER A 274 -7.77 21.30 -20.46
C SER A 274 -8.77 20.60 -19.55
N ASP A 275 -8.81 20.92 -18.26
CA ASP A 275 -9.58 20.20 -17.24
C ASP A 275 -9.21 18.71 -17.14
N LEU A 276 -7.92 18.41 -17.35
CA LEU A 276 -7.38 17.06 -17.29
C LEU A 276 -6.25 16.97 -16.27
N TYR A 277 -6.11 15.79 -15.68
CA TYR A 277 -4.91 15.40 -14.97
C TYR A 277 -3.92 14.80 -15.95
N TRP A 278 -2.66 15.16 -15.80
CA TRP A 278 -1.54 14.64 -16.57
C TRP A 278 -0.64 13.85 -15.64
N MET A 279 -0.20 12.67 -16.07
CA MET A 279 0.69 11.79 -15.30
C MET A 279 1.93 11.45 -16.09
N ALA A 280 3.10 11.69 -15.51
CA ALA A 280 4.37 11.16 -16.00
C ALA A 280 4.76 9.95 -15.15
N SER A 281 4.93 8.80 -15.78
CA SER A 281 5.29 7.55 -15.09
C SER A 281 6.09 6.63 -16.00
N ASN A 282 6.75 5.64 -15.40
CA ASN A 282 7.47 4.63 -16.18
C ASN A 282 6.54 3.59 -16.77
N VAL A 283 6.92 2.93 -17.86
CA VAL A 283 6.14 1.81 -18.43
C VAL A 283 7.05 0.63 -18.70
N ASN A 284 6.62 -0.57 -18.31
CA ASN A 284 7.35 -1.79 -18.61
C ASN A 284 7.17 -2.17 -20.09
N ARG A 285 8.26 -2.50 -20.79
CA ARG A 285 8.20 -2.99 -22.17
C ARG A 285 7.73 -4.44 -22.27
N ASP A 286 7.92 -5.23 -21.21
CA ASP A 286 7.41 -6.59 -21.10
C ASP A 286 6.63 -6.76 -19.79
N ALA A 287 5.39 -6.28 -19.80
CA ALA A 287 4.42 -6.49 -18.72
C ALA A 287 3.89 -7.94 -18.65
N ALA A 288 4.18 -8.78 -19.66
CA ALA A 288 3.86 -10.20 -19.69
C ALA A 288 4.91 -11.07 -18.98
N ARG A 289 6.00 -10.46 -18.49
CA ARG A 289 6.90 -11.01 -17.48
C ARG A 289 7.67 -12.25 -17.91
N ARG A 290 8.28 -12.21 -19.10
CA ARG A 290 9.34 -13.17 -19.48
C ARG A 290 10.70 -12.85 -18.84
N TRP A 291 10.70 -12.11 -17.72
CA TRP A 291 11.88 -11.85 -16.91
C TRP A 291 12.15 -13.03 -15.98
N ARG A 292 13.31 -13.68 -16.19
CA ARG A 292 13.90 -14.64 -15.26
C ARG A 292 14.77 -13.86 -14.28
N ASN A 293 14.57 -14.07 -12.98
CA ASN A 293 15.55 -13.61 -12.00
C ASN A 293 16.85 -14.39 -12.25
N PRO A 294 17.99 -13.72 -12.49
CA PRO A 294 19.25 -14.43 -12.58
C PRO A 294 19.50 -15.16 -11.25
N PRO A 295 20.12 -16.35 -11.26
CA PRO A 295 20.73 -16.94 -10.08
C PRO A 295 21.58 -15.90 -9.31
N ALA A 296 21.69 -16.02 -7.99
CA ALA A 296 22.39 -15.04 -7.15
C ALA A 296 23.84 -14.79 -7.60
N GLU A 297 24.51 -15.85 -8.07
CA GLU A 297 25.85 -15.79 -8.66
C GLU A 297 25.90 -14.99 -9.97
N GLU A 298 24.85 -15.03 -10.80
CA GLU A 298 24.73 -14.21 -12.02
C GLU A 298 24.31 -12.77 -11.70
N GLN A 299 23.58 -12.52 -10.61
CA GLN A 299 23.26 -11.15 -10.18
C GLN A 299 24.53 -10.37 -9.82
N ALA A 300 25.51 -11.02 -9.19
CA ALA A 300 26.83 -10.43 -8.93
C ALA A 300 27.58 -10.08 -10.23
N LEU A 301 27.28 -10.76 -11.35
CA LEU A 301 27.83 -10.49 -12.68
C LEU A 301 27.08 -9.36 -13.42
N HIS A 302 25.91 -8.95 -12.91
CA HIS A 302 25.08 -7.89 -13.48
C HIS A 302 24.72 -6.80 -12.45
N PRO A 303 25.71 -6.14 -11.81
CA PRO A 303 25.46 -5.14 -10.76
C PRO A 303 24.61 -3.95 -11.24
N ALA A 304 24.56 -3.73 -12.55
CA ALA A 304 23.79 -2.67 -13.19
C ALA A 304 22.27 -2.97 -13.27
N LEU A 305 21.81 -4.15 -12.82
CA LEU A 305 20.40 -4.53 -12.74
C LEU A 305 20.00 -4.84 -11.29
N HIS A 306 19.29 -3.91 -10.69
CA HIS A 306 18.46 -4.11 -9.51
C HIS A 306 17.25 -4.97 -9.87
N ILE A 307 17.37 -6.26 -9.59
CA ILE A 307 16.29 -7.25 -9.71
C ILE A 307 15.97 -7.71 -8.31
N THR A 308 14.97 -7.07 -7.70
CA THR A 308 14.48 -7.53 -6.40
C THR A 308 13.69 -8.82 -6.61
N PRO A 309 14.07 -9.93 -5.94
CA PRO A 309 13.23 -11.12 -5.92
C PRO A 309 11.83 -10.72 -5.48
N PHE A 310 10.83 -11.13 -6.25
CA PHE A 310 9.43 -10.86 -5.97
C PHE A 310 8.96 -9.39 -6.16
N SER A 311 9.72 -8.61 -6.95
CA SER A 311 9.31 -7.29 -7.48
C SER A 311 9.72 -7.16 -8.95
N LYS A 312 9.22 -8.07 -9.80
CA LYS A 312 9.58 -8.09 -11.23
C LYS A 312 9.19 -6.82 -11.99
N CYS A 313 8.22 -6.08 -11.46
CA CYS A 313 7.75 -4.86 -12.05
C CYS A 313 8.77 -3.72 -12.04
N GLU A 314 9.80 -3.83 -11.20
CA GLU A 314 10.86 -2.83 -11.05
C GLU A 314 12.02 -2.99 -12.03
N VAL A 315 12.05 -4.09 -12.79
CA VAL A 315 13.21 -4.43 -13.62
C VAL A 315 13.36 -3.43 -14.78
N ASP A 316 12.27 -2.97 -15.37
CA ASP A 316 12.32 -2.10 -16.56
C ASP A 316 11.81 -0.69 -16.28
N ARG A 317 12.73 0.16 -15.81
CA ARG A 317 12.46 1.59 -15.58
C ARG A 317 12.91 2.48 -16.75
N SER A 318 13.15 1.87 -17.91
CA SER A 318 13.86 2.51 -19.03
C SER A 318 12.99 3.38 -19.93
N THR A 319 11.67 3.39 -19.73
CA THR A 319 10.72 4.15 -20.55
C THR A 319 9.93 5.09 -19.66
N LEU A 320 9.97 6.40 -19.94
CA LEU A 320 9.14 7.42 -19.33
C LEU A 320 8.00 7.76 -20.30
N ALA A 321 6.76 7.64 -19.86
CA ALA A 321 5.59 7.95 -20.66
C ALA A 321 4.69 8.99 -19.98
N LEU A 322 3.86 9.60 -20.82
CA LEU A 322 2.85 10.57 -20.44
C LEU A 322 1.46 9.96 -20.62
N PHE A 323 0.61 10.20 -19.63
CA PHE A 323 -0.79 9.80 -19.61
C PHE A 323 -1.66 11.01 -19.25
N TYR A 324 -2.94 10.94 -19.61
CA TYR A 324 -3.95 11.90 -19.18
C TYR A 324 -5.18 11.20 -18.62
N SER A 325 -5.90 11.88 -17.74
CA SER A 325 -7.13 11.39 -17.14
C SER A 325 -8.11 12.53 -16.90
N PRO A 326 -9.42 12.33 -17.10
CA PRO A 326 -10.43 13.30 -16.69
C PRO A 326 -10.74 13.23 -15.19
N ASN A 327 -10.32 12.16 -14.49
CA ASN A 327 -10.86 11.86 -13.17
C ASN A 327 -9.90 11.19 -12.18
N LEU A 328 -8.62 11.02 -12.52
CA LEU A 328 -7.59 10.28 -11.76
C LEU A 328 -7.76 8.76 -11.69
N PHE A 329 -8.82 8.21 -12.28
CA PHE A 329 -9.07 6.76 -12.33
C PHE A 329 -8.86 6.19 -13.73
N ASN A 330 -9.38 6.89 -14.74
CA ASN A 330 -9.39 6.47 -16.13
C ASN A 330 -8.21 7.11 -16.85
N TRP A 331 -7.09 6.39 -16.94
CA TRP A 331 -5.87 6.88 -17.56
C TRP A 331 -5.77 6.46 -19.03
N GLN A 332 -5.41 7.39 -19.89
CA GLN A 332 -5.16 7.18 -21.31
C GLN A 332 -3.71 7.52 -21.66
N PRO A 333 -3.05 6.75 -22.54
CA PRO A 333 -1.71 7.09 -22.99
C PRO A 333 -1.73 8.34 -23.88
N ALA A 334 -0.84 9.30 -23.61
CA ALA A 334 -0.54 10.42 -24.49
C ALA A 334 0.68 10.15 -25.38
N GLY A 335 1.68 9.42 -24.87
CA GLY A 335 2.88 9.05 -25.62
C GLY A 335 4.10 8.73 -24.75
N VAL A 336 5.21 8.37 -25.38
CA VAL A 336 6.51 8.19 -24.73
C VAL A 336 7.25 9.53 -24.70
N VAL A 337 7.71 9.94 -23.52
CA VAL A 337 8.51 11.16 -23.31
C VAL A 337 9.95 10.90 -23.65
N ASP A 338 10.53 9.84 -23.07
CA ASP A 338 11.88 9.38 -23.34
C ASP A 338 11.99 7.88 -23.08
N TYR A 339 12.95 7.21 -23.70
CA TYR A 339 13.23 5.81 -23.46
C TYR A 339 14.68 5.43 -23.76
N HIS A 340 15.11 4.32 -23.19
CA HIS A 340 16.39 3.72 -23.52
C HIS A 340 16.26 2.20 -23.76
N GLN A 341 17.02 1.66 -24.71
CA GLN A 341 16.95 0.23 -25.03
C GLN A 341 17.58 -0.65 -23.94
N ALA A 342 18.72 -0.22 -23.39
CA ALA A 342 19.38 -0.92 -22.30
C ALA A 342 18.62 -0.77 -20.96
N LEU A 343 18.33 -1.91 -20.32
CA LEU A 343 17.55 -1.99 -19.08
C LEU A 343 18.22 -1.37 -17.86
N HIS A 344 19.55 -1.27 -17.84
CA HIS A 344 20.30 -0.62 -16.76
C HIS A 344 20.19 0.91 -16.76
N ARG A 345 19.45 1.48 -17.72
CA ARG A 345 19.13 2.90 -17.82
C ARG A 345 17.70 3.13 -17.38
N HIS A 346 17.44 4.27 -16.77
CA HIS A 346 16.11 4.58 -16.26
C HIS A 346 15.79 6.06 -16.19
N PHE A 347 14.51 6.33 -15.96
CA PHE A 347 13.92 7.64 -15.73
C PHE A 347 12.91 7.57 -14.58
N THR A 348 13.32 7.75 -13.34
CA THR A 348 12.49 7.53 -12.15
C THR A 348 12.18 8.81 -11.40
N TYR A 349 11.15 8.75 -10.55
CA TYR A 349 10.69 9.86 -9.71
C TYR A 349 10.58 11.16 -10.53
N PRO A 350 9.80 11.17 -11.63
CA PRO A 350 9.57 12.38 -12.36
C PRO A 350 8.87 13.40 -11.45
N HIS A 351 9.04 14.68 -11.78
CA HIS A 351 8.20 15.78 -11.37
C HIS A 351 7.91 16.60 -12.62
N MET A 352 6.73 17.19 -12.71
CA MET A 352 6.38 18.06 -13.82
C MET A 352 5.65 19.31 -13.40
N ILE A 353 5.69 20.32 -14.26
CA ILE A 353 4.95 21.57 -14.16
C ILE A 353 4.43 21.97 -15.54
N VAL A 354 3.32 22.68 -15.58
CA VAL A 354 2.79 23.30 -16.80
C VAL A 354 3.46 24.67 -16.99
N ASP A 355 4.03 24.91 -18.17
CA ASP A 355 4.66 26.16 -18.59
C ASP A 355 3.98 26.66 -19.88
N GLY A 356 2.91 27.45 -19.72
CA GLY A 356 2.08 27.92 -20.82
C GLY A 356 1.45 26.75 -21.61
N GLU A 357 1.88 26.59 -22.86
CA GLU A 357 1.43 25.50 -23.75
C GLU A 357 2.27 24.21 -23.64
N ASP A 358 3.37 24.27 -22.91
CA ASP A 358 4.31 23.17 -22.80
C ASP A 358 4.23 22.52 -21.41
N LEU A 359 4.65 21.27 -21.33
CA LEU A 359 4.84 20.54 -20.07
C LEU A 359 6.33 20.34 -19.86
N LEU A 360 6.85 20.79 -18.72
CA LEU A 360 8.24 20.58 -18.33
C LEU A 360 8.31 19.41 -17.36
N ILE A 361 9.19 18.45 -17.65
CA ILE A 361 9.35 17.25 -16.83
C ILE A 361 10.83 17.16 -16.43
N VAL A 362 11.08 16.94 -15.14
CA VAL A 362 12.38 16.57 -14.61
C VAL A 362 12.29 15.16 -14.06
N SER A 363 13.32 14.33 -14.23
CA SER A 363 13.35 13.00 -13.61
C SER A 363 14.76 12.62 -13.20
N ARG A 364 14.87 11.77 -12.18
CA ARG A 364 16.14 11.12 -11.87
C ARG A 364 16.44 10.12 -12.98
N ALA A 365 17.68 10.09 -13.46
CA ALA A 365 18.04 9.26 -14.58
C ALA A 365 19.38 8.54 -14.37
N SER A 366 19.57 7.49 -15.16
CA SER A 366 20.86 6.85 -15.36
C SER A 366 21.13 6.79 -16.86
N PHE A 367 22.12 7.55 -17.33
CA PHE A 367 22.50 7.68 -18.75
C PHE A 367 23.90 7.12 -19.07
N ALA A 368 24.60 6.53 -18.12
CA ALA A 368 25.86 5.78 -18.25
C ALA A 368 26.49 5.62 -16.86
N PRO A 369 27.43 4.69 -16.64
CA PRO A 369 28.45 4.92 -15.62
C PRO A 369 29.17 6.24 -15.92
N TRP A 370 28.97 7.27 -15.09
CA TRP A 370 29.67 8.57 -15.21
C TRP A 370 31.08 8.55 -14.66
N ALA A 371 31.35 7.54 -13.85
CA ALA A 371 32.66 7.41 -13.29
C ALA A 371 33.60 6.93 -14.40
N ARG A 372 34.86 7.40 -14.37
CA ARG A 372 35.94 6.80 -15.17
C ARG A 372 35.79 5.28 -15.13
N ASP A 373 36.17 4.58 -16.20
CA ASP A 373 35.98 3.12 -16.30
C ASP A 373 36.52 2.34 -15.08
N ASP A 374 37.46 2.92 -14.33
CA ASP A 374 38.09 2.41 -13.12
C ASP A 374 37.42 2.82 -11.78
N SER A 375 36.39 3.65 -11.77
CA SER A 375 35.83 4.15 -10.52
C SER A 375 34.84 3.17 -9.89
N GLU A 376 35.09 2.90 -8.60
CA GLU A 376 34.28 2.04 -7.73
C GLU A 376 32.81 2.47 -7.64
N LEU A 377 32.51 3.76 -7.89
CA LEU A 377 31.12 4.27 -7.93
C LEU A 377 30.24 3.57 -8.99
N ASN A 378 30.84 3.04 -10.06
CA ASN A 378 30.11 2.36 -11.12
C ASN A 378 29.35 1.13 -10.61
N ALA A 379 29.77 0.51 -9.52
CA ALA A 379 29.09 -0.63 -8.90
C ALA A 379 27.77 -0.26 -8.19
N PHE A 380 27.54 1.01 -7.88
CA PHE A 380 26.34 1.46 -7.15
C PHE A 380 25.22 1.94 -8.07
N TYR A 381 25.51 2.23 -9.35
CA TYR A 381 24.54 2.69 -10.33
C TYR A 381 23.91 1.53 -11.09
N ASN A 382 22.59 1.55 -11.19
CA ASN A 382 21.80 0.51 -11.85
C ASN A 382 20.47 1.10 -12.33
N ASN A 383 19.56 0.26 -12.83
CA ASN A 383 18.18 0.60 -13.21
C ASN A 383 17.26 1.11 -12.06
N HIS A 384 17.81 1.39 -10.87
CA HIS A 384 17.14 1.98 -9.72
C HIS A 384 17.89 3.22 -9.21
N ASN A 385 19.20 3.10 -9.06
CA ASN A 385 20.08 4.12 -8.48
C ASN A 385 20.60 5.08 -9.55
N SER A 386 20.12 6.32 -9.48
CA SER A 386 20.43 7.38 -10.45
C SER A 386 21.81 8.00 -10.25
N ASN A 387 22.33 8.59 -11.32
CA ASN A 387 23.54 9.44 -11.32
C ASN A 387 23.39 10.72 -12.13
N SER A 388 22.20 10.94 -12.69
CA SER A 388 21.89 12.07 -13.56
C SER A 388 20.50 12.60 -13.24
N ILE A 389 20.22 13.81 -13.70
CA ILE A 389 18.88 14.37 -13.78
C ILE A 389 18.61 14.67 -15.25
N SER A 390 17.45 14.23 -15.75
CA SER A 390 17.01 14.51 -17.12
C SER A 390 15.95 15.60 -17.13
N PHE A 391 15.98 16.45 -18.16
CA PHE A 391 15.02 17.53 -18.37
C PHE A 391 14.37 17.36 -19.72
N HIS A 392 13.04 17.38 -19.73
CA HIS A 392 12.22 17.21 -20.91
C HIS A 392 11.25 18.37 -21.05
N ARG A 393 10.93 18.70 -22.30
CA ARG A 393 9.86 19.64 -22.64
C ARG A 393 8.95 18.97 -23.66
N VAL A 394 7.73 18.70 -23.26
CA VAL A 394 6.68 18.22 -24.17
C VAL A 394 5.93 19.42 -24.69
N ARG A 395 6.21 19.80 -25.95
CA ARG A 395 5.63 21.01 -26.54
C ARG A 395 4.16 20.82 -26.89
N ASN A 396 3.32 21.80 -26.61
CA ASN A 396 1.88 21.76 -26.92
C ASN A 396 1.21 20.46 -26.41
N PHE A 397 1.57 20.02 -25.20
CA PHE A 397 1.23 18.68 -24.69
C PHE A 397 -0.28 18.39 -24.72
N ARG A 398 -1.13 19.42 -24.56
CA ARG A 398 -2.59 19.30 -24.63
C ARG A 398 -3.10 18.72 -25.95
N ARG A 399 -2.36 18.88 -27.06
CA ARG A 399 -2.71 18.31 -28.37
C ARG A 399 -2.59 16.78 -28.41
N LEU A 400 -1.92 16.18 -27.42
CA LEU A 400 -1.77 14.73 -27.30
C LEU A 400 -3.00 14.07 -26.67
N ALA A 401 -3.90 14.85 -26.05
CA ALA A 401 -5.11 14.33 -25.45
C ALA A 401 -6.32 14.52 -26.38
N ASN A 402 -7.17 13.49 -26.47
CA ASN A 402 -8.53 13.67 -26.95
C ASN A 402 -9.42 14.17 -25.81
N ALA A 403 -9.29 15.47 -25.49
CA ALA A 403 -10.00 16.08 -24.36
C ALA A 403 -11.53 15.98 -24.51
N ALA A 404 -12.05 16.17 -25.73
CA ALA A 404 -13.49 16.06 -26.00
C ALA A 404 -14.01 14.67 -25.61
N TRP A 405 -13.33 13.60 -26.02
CA TRP A 405 -13.70 12.24 -25.64
C TRP A 405 -13.51 11.98 -24.15
N ALA A 406 -12.45 12.50 -23.53
CA ALA A 406 -12.15 12.24 -22.12
C ALA A 406 -13.16 12.90 -21.18
N LEU A 407 -13.63 14.10 -21.53
CA LEU A 407 -14.57 14.88 -20.73
C LEU A 407 -16.03 14.53 -21.04
N GLU A 408 -16.31 13.99 -22.23
CA GLU A 408 -17.65 13.50 -22.59
C GLU A 408 -17.96 12.22 -21.81
N GLN A 409 -18.70 12.37 -20.72
CA GLN A 409 -19.12 11.23 -19.89
C GLN A 409 -20.61 10.84 -20.13
N GLY A 410 -21.33 11.61 -20.96
CA GLY A 410 -22.72 11.36 -21.34
C GLY A 410 -23.75 11.69 -20.25
N VAL A 411 -25.03 11.40 -20.51
CA VAL A 411 -26.13 11.72 -19.57
C VAL A 411 -26.11 10.86 -18.30
N TYR A 412 -25.46 9.70 -18.34
CA TYR A 412 -25.45 8.73 -17.24
C TYR A 412 -24.35 8.96 -16.20
N SER A 413 -23.45 9.91 -16.45
CA SER A 413 -22.32 10.26 -15.57
C SER A 413 -22.54 11.55 -14.79
N GLN A 414 -23.70 12.19 -14.91
CA GLN A 414 -24.02 13.45 -14.24
C GLN A 414 -24.30 13.28 -12.75
N HIS A 415 -24.35 12.05 -12.26
CA HIS A 415 -24.43 11.78 -10.84
C HIS A 415 -23.09 12.14 -10.18
N PRO A 416 -23.11 12.83 -9.02
CA PRO A 416 -21.91 13.00 -8.21
C PRO A 416 -21.23 11.63 -8.05
N ARG A 417 -19.90 11.59 -8.16
CA ARG A 417 -19.17 10.34 -8.00
C ARG A 417 -19.62 9.72 -6.70
N ALA A 418 -20.30 8.57 -6.82
CA ALA A 418 -20.68 7.80 -5.65
C ALA A 418 -19.36 7.43 -4.99
N ASN A 419 -19.09 8.05 -3.85
CA ASN A 419 -18.21 7.47 -2.86
C ASN A 419 -18.77 6.07 -2.67
N GLY A 420 -18.08 5.06 -3.22
CA GLY A 420 -18.55 3.67 -3.12
C GLY A 420 -18.97 3.40 -1.68
N PRO A 421 -19.95 2.51 -1.46
CA PRO A 421 -20.47 2.26 -0.12
C PRO A 421 -19.27 2.13 0.82
N VAL A 422 -19.35 2.80 1.98
CA VAL A 422 -18.45 2.46 3.07
C VAL A 422 -18.56 0.95 3.16
N ILE A 423 -17.47 0.22 2.87
CA ILE A 423 -17.40 -1.16 3.29
C ILE A 423 -17.23 -1.05 4.80
N GLU A 424 -18.32 -0.67 5.48
CA GLU A 424 -18.52 -1.13 6.81
C GLU A 424 -18.47 -2.64 6.65
N VAL A 425 -17.52 -3.26 7.33
CA VAL A 425 -17.65 -4.68 7.62
C VAL A 425 -18.78 -4.84 8.64
N SER A 426 -19.96 -4.28 8.36
CA SER A 426 -21.23 -4.54 9.05
C SER A 426 -21.89 -5.76 8.40
N GLY A 427 -21.10 -6.82 8.24
CA GLY A 427 -21.59 -8.19 8.21
C GLY A 427 -21.62 -8.72 9.64
N MET A 428 -22.48 -8.14 10.50
CA MET A 428 -22.86 -8.78 11.76
C MET A 428 -24.10 -9.66 11.51
N PRO A 429 -23.98 -10.99 11.35
CA PRO A 429 -25.12 -11.85 11.58
C PRO A 429 -25.32 -11.94 13.10
N GLY A 430 -26.28 -11.18 13.65
CA GLY A 430 -26.60 -11.31 15.07
C GLY A 430 -27.37 -10.19 15.75
N ALA A 431 -27.65 -9.05 15.10
CA ALA A 431 -28.64 -8.12 15.64
C ALA A 431 -30.04 -8.64 15.27
N ALA A 432 -30.61 -9.45 16.14
CA ALA A 432 -32.02 -9.80 16.07
C ALA A 432 -32.83 -8.49 16.01
N LYS A 433 -33.48 -8.23 14.87
CA LYS A 433 -34.66 -7.38 14.85
C LYS A 433 -35.77 -8.21 15.47
N ASP A 434 -35.86 -8.14 16.79
CA ASP A 434 -37.08 -8.54 17.48
C ASP A 434 -38.24 -7.72 16.92
N SER A 435 -39.29 -8.47 16.62
CA SER A 435 -40.66 -8.11 16.33
C SER A 435 -41.09 -6.67 16.64
N ALA A 436 -41.67 -6.02 15.63
CA ALA A 436 -42.85 -5.18 15.85
C ALA A 436 -43.85 -5.43 14.73
N SER A 437 -44.86 -6.23 15.07
CA SER A 437 -46.15 -6.32 14.40
C SER A 437 -46.94 -5.02 14.61
N SER A 438 -47.39 -4.40 13.52
CA SER A 438 -48.76 -3.90 13.29
C SER A 438 -48.82 -3.21 11.94
#